data_AF-A0A7D3WSM0-F1
#
_entry.id   AF-A0A7D3WSM0-F1
#
_cell.length_a   1.000
_cell.length_b   1.000
_cell.length_c   1.000
_cell.angle_alpha   90.00
_cell.angle_beta   90.00
_cell.angle_gamma   90.00
#
_symmetry.space_group_name_H-M   'P 1'
#
loop_
_entity.id
_entity.type
_entity.pdbx_description
1 polymer ?
#
loop_
_entity_poly.entity_id
_entity_poly.type
_entity_poly.pdbx_seq_one_letter_code
_entity_poly.pdbx_strand_id
1 'polypeptide(L)'
;MKMKIWALLGAGLLAAGAARAQESYAAPGFPMLPVRRPRPPEVVAPPLASPVLPRFWHETDPGRQASGRDQFFKFVSEQAHYPPGARPAPDHPRDLLPTGRLLVSVQVRANGSVRQPPRIVRRELARPEADYPPAALRALDTEALRVLSALRFARSRAVQDSLLVPMRFITE
;
A
#
# COMPACT_ATOMS: atom_id res chain seq x y z
N MET A 1 38.37 -18.04 64.20
CA MET A 1 39.68 -18.70 64.38
C MET A 1 40.06 -19.38 63.07
N LYS A 2 41.20 -18.98 62.49
CA LYS A 2 42.04 -19.62 61.44
C LYS A 2 41.43 -20.13 60.11
N MET A 3 41.94 -19.53 59.04
CA MET A 3 41.99 -19.96 57.63
C MET A 3 42.49 -21.40 57.44
N LYS A 4 42.11 -22.04 56.31
CA LYS A 4 43.07 -22.39 55.24
C LYS A 4 42.41 -22.92 53.95
N ILE A 5 42.82 -22.26 52.87
CA ILE A 5 42.72 -22.54 51.43
C ILE A 5 43.38 -23.87 51.06
N TRP A 6 42.86 -24.63 50.09
CA TRP A 6 43.63 -25.29 49.02
C TRP A 6 42.78 -25.43 47.75
N ALA A 7 43.36 -24.96 46.64
CA ALA A 7 42.86 -24.99 45.27
C ALA A 7 43.20 -26.32 44.58
N LEU A 8 42.45 -26.69 43.53
CA LEU A 8 42.89 -27.46 42.35
C LEU A 8 41.80 -27.27 41.26
N LEU A 9 42.04 -26.46 40.23
CA LEU A 9 42.49 -26.88 38.88
C LEU A 9 41.48 -27.72 38.10
N GLY A 10 40.78 -27.09 37.16
CA GLY A 10 39.99 -27.72 36.11
C GLY A 10 39.81 -26.76 34.93
N ALA A 11 40.68 -26.88 33.94
CA ALA A 11 40.76 -26.04 32.76
C ALA A 11 40.19 -26.74 31.51
N GLY A 12 39.49 -25.96 30.67
CA GLY A 12 39.33 -26.18 29.22
C GLY A 12 38.20 -27.13 28.81
N LEU A 13 37.39 -26.88 27.76
CA LEU A 13 37.41 -25.89 26.69
C LEU A 13 35.95 -25.77 26.18
N LEU A 14 35.36 -24.58 26.24
CA LEU A 14 34.17 -24.25 25.47
C LEU A 14 34.62 -23.98 24.03
N ALA A 15 34.15 -24.81 23.10
CA ALA A 15 34.32 -24.62 21.68
C ALA A 15 33.56 -23.35 21.24
N ALA A 16 34.28 -22.22 21.22
CA ALA A 16 33.85 -21.01 20.54
C ALA A 16 33.97 -21.24 19.03
N GLY A 17 32.84 -21.46 18.37
CA GLY A 17 32.76 -21.42 16.91
C GLY A 17 33.19 -20.05 16.42
N ALA A 18 34.26 -20.03 15.62
CA ALA A 18 35.00 -18.85 15.22
C ALA A 18 34.12 -17.77 14.56
N ALA A 19 33.97 -16.65 15.27
CA ALA A 19 33.70 -15.36 14.64
C ALA A 19 34.93 -14.99 13.80
N ARG A 20 34.87 -15.21 12.49
CA ARG A 20 35.86 -14.66 11.57
C ARG A 20 35.62 -13.16 11.42
N ALA A 21 36.19 -12.41 12.35
CA ALA A 21 36.58 -11.04 12.12
C ALA A 21 37.73 -11.05 11.10
N GLN A 22 37.45 -10.70 9.86
CA GLN A 22 38.49 -10.28 8.91
C GLN A 22 38.44 -8.75 8.82
N GLU A 23 39.27 -8.14 9.67
CA GLU A 23 40.19 -7.05 9.36
C GLU A 23 39.74 -6.10 8.24
N SER A 24 38.96 -5.08 8.61
CA SER A 24 38.98 -3.81 7.90
C SER A 24 39.85 -2.86 8.70
N TYR A 25 41.02 -2.55 8.15
CA TYR A 25 41.98 -1.58 8.67
C TYR A 25 41.34 -0.18 8.70
N ALA A 26 40.68 0.16 9.79
CA ALA A 26 40.18 1.52 10.02
C ALA A 26 41.28 2.33 10.70
N ALA A 27 41.87 3.28 9.97
CA ALA A 27 42.79 4.25 10.54
C ALA A 27 42.09 5.03 11.68
N PRO A 28 42.76 5.28 12.82
CA PRO A 28 42.18 6.05 13.91
C PRO A 28 41.98 7.51 13.44
N GLY A 29 40.71 7.93 13.29
CA GLY A 29 40.38 9.31 12.95
C GLY A 29 39.20 9.50 11.97
N PHE A 30 38.71 8.43 11.33
CA PHE A 30 37.56 8.55 10.43
C PHE A 30 36.25 8.13 11.12
N PRO A 31 35.25 9.02 11.22
CA PRO A 31 33.93 8.63 11.71
C PRO A 31 33.29 7.67 10.70
N MET A 32 32.98 6.45 11.16
CA MET A 32 32.23 5.50 10.35
C MET A 32 30.83 6.07 10.06
N LEU A 33 30.50 6.23 8.78
CA LEU A 33 29.13 6.53 8.37
C LEU A 33 28.21 5.38 8.81
N PRO A 34 27.03 5.65 9.38
CA PRO A 34 26.10 4.59 9.77
C PRO A 34 25.70 3.80 8.53
N VAL A 35 26.01 2.49 8.55
CA VAL A 35 25.60 1.54 7.53
C VAL A 35 24.08 1.55 7.46
N ARG A 36 23.54 2.23 6.45
CA ARG A 36 22.10 2.35 6.22
C ARG A 36 21.59 0.97 5.84
N ARG A 37 20.84 0.32 6.74
CA ARG A 37 20.19 -0.96 6.44
C ARG A 37 19.40 -0.81 5.12
N PRO A 38 19.56 -1.73 4.16
CA PRO A 38 18.77 -1.70 2.94
C PRO A 38 17.29 -1.77 3.32
N ARG A 39 16.50 -0.82 2.80
CA ARG A 39 15.04 -0.83 2.93
C ARG A 39 14.54 -2.16 2.34
N PRO A 40 13.63 -2.89 3.03
CA PRO A 40 13.02 -4.09 2.45
C PRO A 40 12.44 -3.76 1.07
N PRO A 41 12.54 -4.66 0.08
CA PRO A 41 11.96 -4.43 -1.23
C PRO A 41 10.45 -4.18 -1.07
N GLU A 42 10.01 -3.02 -1.53
CA GLU A 42 8.59 -2.69 -1.58
C GLU A 42 7.95 -3.63 -2.61
N VAL A 43 6.95 -4.42 -2.19
CA VAL A 43 6.21 -5.29 -3.12
C VAL A 43 5.35 -4.38 -3.99
N VAL A 44 5.89 -3.97 -5.14
CA VAL A 44 5.18 -3.11 -6.10
C VAL A 44 4.20 -3.97 -6.87
N ALA A 45 2.89 -3.71 -6.68
CA ALA A 45 1.85 -4.34 -7.48
C ALA A 45 2.03 -4.01 -8.97
N PRO A 46 1.72 -4.94 -9.88
CA PRO A 46 1.93 -4.74 -11.32
C PRO A 46 1.11 -3.55 -11.84
N PRO A 47 1.65 -2.79 -12.81
CA PRO A 47 0.94 -1.68 -13.43
C PRO A 47 -0.30 -2.20 -14.17
N LEU A 48 -1.45 -1.60 -13.91
CA LEU A 48 -2.70 -1.94 -14.58
C LEU A 48 -2.82 -1.21 -15.93
N ALA A 49 -3.23 -1.93 -16.97
CA ALA A 49 -3.63 -1.35 -18.23
C ALA A 49 -5.15 -1.20 -18.27
N SER A 50 -5.66 0.03 -18.12
CA SER A 50 -7.09 0.31 -18.33
C SER A 50 -7.41 0.38 -19.82
N PRO A 51 -8.54 -0.18 -20.28
CA PRO A 51 -9.10 0.19 -21.57
C PRO A 51 -9.44 1.69 -21.58
N VAL A 52 -9.58 2.27 -22.78
CA VAL A 52 -10.03 3.65 -22.94
C VAL A 52 -11.55 3.71 -22.71
N LEU A 53 -11.96 4.29 -21.59
CA LEU A 53 -13.36 4.40 -21.19
C LEU A 53 -14.02 5.65 -21.80
N PRO A 54 -15.34 5.61 -22.09
CA PRO A 54 -16.07 6.80 -22.50
C PRO A 54 -16.18 7.81 -21.34
N ARG A 55 -16.27 9.10 -21.67
CA ARG A 55 -16.63 10.15 -20.71
C ARG A 55 -18.15 10.20 -20.56
N PHE A 56 -18.73 9.16 -19.98
CA PHE A 56 -20.18 8.95 -19.91
C PHE A 56 -20.96 10.11 -19.26
N TRP A 57 -20.31 10.92 -18.40
CA TRP A 57 -20.91 12.11 -17.79
C TRP A 57 -21.13 13.28 -18.76
N HIS A 58 -20.50 13.25 -19.94
CA HIS A 58 -20.74 14.21 -21.03
C HIS A 58 -21.65 13.66 -22.14
N GLU A 59 -22.08 12.39 -22.04
CA GLU A 59 -22.95 11.78 -23.04
C GLU A 59 -24.38 12.30 -22.91
N THR A 60 -24.97 12.71 -24.04
CA THR A 60 -26.36 13.21 -24.10
C THR A 60 -27.38 12.09 -24.29
N ASP A 61 -26.96 10.98 -24.87
CA ASP A 61 -27.80 9.79 -25.04
C ASP A 61 -27.83 8.98 -23.74
N PRO A 62 -29.01 8.82 -23.09
CA PRO A 62 -29.14 8.06 -21.84
C PRO A 62 -28.63 6.62 -21.94
N GLY A 63 -28.78 5.97 -23.10
CA GLY A 63 -28.33 4.60 -23.30
C GLY A 63 -26.80 4.48 -23.29
N ARG A 64 -26.12 5.42 -23.96
CA ARG A 64 -24.65 5.50 -23.97
C ARG A 64 -24.08 5.93 -22.64
N GLN A 65 -24.75 6.86 -21.96
CA GLN A 65 -24.39 7.27 -20.60
C GLN A 65 -24.44 6.08 -19.63
N ALA A 66 -25.54 5.32 -19.62
CA ALA A 66 -25.69 4.14 -18.77
C ALA A 66 -24.63 3.06 -19.08
N SER A 67 -24.48 2.71 -20.36
CA SER A 67 -23.48 1.72 -20.79
C SER A 67 -22.05 2.13 -20.43
N GLY A 68 -21.68 3.39 -20.64
CA GLY A 68 -20.36 3.90 -20.27
C GLY A 68 -20.11 3.92 -18.76
N ARG A 69 -21.15 4.24 -17.97
CA ARG A 69 -21.09 4.16 -16.50
C ARG A 69 -20.90 2.73 -16.03
N ASP A 70 -21.61 1.78 -16.62
CA ASP A 70 -21.56 0.37 -16.22
C ASP A 70 -20.20 -0.24 -16.60
N GLN A 71 -19.65 0.10 -17.76
CA GLN A 71 -18.28 -0.27 -18.15
C GLN A 71 -17.24 0.27 -17.17
N PHE A 72 -17.38 1.53 -16.75
CA PHE A 72 -16.50 2.15 -15.77
C PHE A 72 -16.53 1.39 -14.43
N PHE A 73 -17.72 1.17 -13.86
CA PHE A 73 -17.82 0.49 -12.56
C PHE A 73 -17.42 -0.97 -12.64
N LYS A 74 -17.73 -1.67 -13.74
CA LYS A 74 -17.28 -3.04 -13.99
C LYS A 74 -15.75 -3.11 -13.95
N PHE A 75 -15.06 -2.26 -14.71
CA PHE A 75 -13.60 -2.21 -14.70
C PHE A 75 -13.05 -1.94 -13.29
N VAL A 76 -13.59 -0.93 -12.60
CA VAL A 76 -13.13 -0.61 -11.23
C VAL A 76 -13.34 -1.80 -10.30
N SER A 77 -14.49 -2.48 -10.35
CA SER A 77 -14.76 -3.64 -9.49
C SER A 77 -13.91 -4.86 -9.83
N GLU A 78 -13.61 -5.11 -11.10
CA GLU A 78 -12.77 -6.24 -11.53
C GLU A 78 -11.31 -6.06 -11.13
N GLN A 79 -10.84 -4.81 -11.03
CA GLN A 79 -9.45 -4.50 -10.71
C GLN A 79 -9.21 -4.19 -9.23
N ALA A 80 -10.25 -3.81 -8.48
CA ALA A 80 -10.16 -3.49 -7.07
C ALA A 80 -10.22 -4.78 -6.24
N HIS A 81 -9.07 -5.19 -5.74
CA HIS A 81 -8.98 -6.35 -4.86
C HIS A 81 -8.86 -5.91 -3.41
N TYR A 82 -9.39 -6.71 -2.49
CA TYR A 82 -9.16 -6.44 -1.07
C TYR A 82 -7.68 -6.68 -0.74
N PRO A 83 -6.89 -5.65 -0.37
CA PRO A 83 -5.45 -5.80 -0.27
C PRO A 83 -5.05 -6.67 0.93
N PRO A 84 -4.06 -7.57 0.80
CA PRO A 84 -3.63 -8.43 1.90
C PRO A 84 -3.21 -7.67 3.16
N GLY A 85 -2.56 -6.51 3.00
CA GLY A 85 -2.14 -5.66 4.11
C GLY A 85 -3.29 -4.99 4.88
N ALA A 86 -4.52 -5.04 4.36
CA ALA A 86 -5.72 -4.60 5.07
C ALA A 86 -6.46 -5.74 5.78
N ARG A 87 -6.01 -6.99 5.62
CA ARG A 87 -6.59 -8.13 6.34
C ARG A 87 -5.97 -8.18 7.74
N PRO A 88 -6.78 -8.36 8.80
CA PRO A 88 -6.23 -8.61 10.12
C PRO A 88 -5.37 -9.88 10.09
N ALA A 89 -4.33 -9.92 10.93
CA ALA A 89 -3.55 -11.14 11.11
C ALA A 89 -4.47 -12.29 11.56
N PRO A 90 -4.12 -13.56 11.28
CA PRO A 90 -4.97 -14.71 11.62
C PRO A 90 -5.40 -14.75 13.10
N ASP A 91 -4.57 -14.18 13.97
CA ASP A 91 -4.76 -14.16 15.42
C ASP A 91 -5.60 -12.96 15.93
N HIS A 92 -6.06 -12.09 15.02
CA HIS A 92 -6.85 -10.91 15.35
C HIS A 92 -8.34 -11.10 15.01
N PRO A 93 -9.24 -10.44 15.76
CA PRO A 93 -10.67 -10.47 15.44
C PRO A 93 -10.96 -9.98 14.02
N ARG A 94 -11.82 -10.70 13.29
CA ARG A 94 -12.29 -10.30 11.93
C ARG A 94 -13.00 -8.95 11.93
N ASP A 95 -13.48 -8.52 13.08
CA ASP A 95 -14.07 -7.20 13.34
C ASP A 95 -13.15 -6.01 13.00
N LEU A 96 -11.83 -6.24 12.96
CA LEU A 96 -10.83 -5.24 12.58
C LEU A 96 -10.59 -5.18 11.07
N LEU A 97 -11.40 -5.86 10.27
CA LEU A 97 -11.41 -5.76 8.83
C LEU A 97 -12.08 -4.44 8.40
N PRO A 98 -11.35 -3.47 7.82
CA PRO A 98 -11.95 -2.24 7.32
C PRO A 98 -12.85 -2.51 6.12
N THR A 99 -14.16 -2.49 6.37
CA THR A 99 -15.21 -2.60 5.35
C THR A 99 -15.94 -1.26 5.20
N GLY A 100 -16.38 -0.95 3.98
CA GLY A 100 -17.06 0.32 3.68
C GLY A 100 -16.76 0.85 2.28
N ARG A 101 -16.76 2.18 2.15
CA ARG A 101 -16.39 2.86 0.89
C ARG A 101 -15.39 3.99 1.09
N LEU A 102 -14.47 4.13 0.15
CA LEU A 102 -13.59 5.29 0.01
C LEU A 102 -14.16 6.22 -1.06
N LEU A 103 -14.29 7.50 -0.76
CA LEU A 103 -14.64 8.52 -1.75
C LEU A 103 -13.36 9.13 -2.29
N VAL A 104 -13.07 8.88 -3.56
CA VAL A 104 -11.82 9.32 -4.21
C VAL A 104 -12.12 10.33 -5.31
N SER A 105 -11.48 11.49 -5.24
CA SER A 105 -11.50 12.51 -6.28
C SER A 105 -10.49 12.17 -7.37
N VAL A 106 -10.99 12.06 -8.60
CA VAL A 106 -10.21 11.76 -9.80
C VAL A 106 -10.30 12.94 -10.75
N GLN A 107 -9.17 13.55 -11.09
CA GLN A 107 -9.13 14.63 -12.07
C GLN A 107 -8.74 14.09 -13.44
N VAL A 108 -9.61 14.23 -14.43
CA VAL A 108 -9.42 13.74 -15.80
C VAL A 108 -9.00 14.90 -16.71
N ARG A 109 -7.78 14.86 -17.23
CA ARG A 109 -7.25 15.87 -18.16
C ARG A 109 -7.91 15.74 -19.53
N ALA A 110 -7.85 16.79 -20.35
CA ALA A 110 -8.37 16.79 -21.73
C ALA A 110 -7.84 15.63 -22.60
N ASN A 111 -6.59 15.22 -22.39
CA ASN A 111 -5.97 14.08 -23.09
C ASN A 111 -6.50 12.69 -22.65
N GLY A 112 -7.47 12.63 -21.74
CA GLY A 112 -8.04 11.38 -21.24
C GLY A 112 -7.26 10.74 -20.09
N SER A 113 -6.15 11.35 -19.66
CA SER A 113 -5.36 10.86 -18.53
C SER A 113 -5.88 11.35 -17.18
N VAL A 114 -5.79 10.50 -16.18
CA VAL A 114 -5.97 10.88 -14.77
C VAL A 114 -4.74 11.62 -14.24
N ARG A 115 -4.97 12.71 -13.49
CA ARG A 115 -3.94 13.40 -12.72
C ARG A 115 -3.48 12.54 -11.55
N GLN A 116 -2.17 12.40 -11.43
CA GLN A 116 -1.52 11.57 -10.42
C GLN A 116 -1.03 12.39 -9.23
N PRO A 117 -1.14 11.85 -8.00
CA PRO A 117 -2.05 10.78 -7.61
C PRO A 117 -3.51 11.29 -7.49
N PRO A 118 -4.52 10.42 -7.66
CA PRO A 118 -5.88 10.71 -7.20
C PRO A 118 -5.91 11.09 -5.70
N ARG A 119 -6.98 11.74 -5.25
CA ARG A 119 -7.08 12.23 -3.86
C ARG A 119 -8.19 11.53 -3.11
N ILE A 120 -7.87 10.96 -1.96
CA ILE A 120 -8.88 10.42 -1.05
C ILE A 120 -9.54 11.60 -0.34
N VAL A 121 -10.84 11.76 -0.55
CA VAL A 121 -11.63 12.86 0.02
C VAL A 121 -12.17 12.47 1.38
N ARG A 122 -12.66 11.23 1.50
CA ARG A 122 -13.31 10.73 2.72
C ARG A 122 -13.29 9.20 2.74
N ARG A 123 -13.21 8.64 3.95
CA ARG A 123 -13.48 7.21 4.19
C ARG A 123 -14.80 7.09 4.95
N GLU A 124 -15.66 6.22 4.45
CA GLU A 124 -16.94 5.88 5.09
C GLU A 124 -16.87 4.39 5.42
N LEU A 125 -16.21 4.11 6.53
CA LEU A 125 -15.96 2.76 7.03
C LEU A 125 -17.03 2.36 8.05
N ALA A 126 -17.16 1.05 8.29
CA ALA A 126 -18.12 0.49 9.24
C ALA A 126 -17.87 0.92 10.70
N ARG A 127 -16.60 1.19 11.06
CA ARG A 127 -16.19 1.70 12.36
C ARG A 127 -15.37 3.00 12.21
N PRO A 128 -15.20 3.80 13.27
CA PRO A 128 -14.29 4.94 13.25
C PRO A 128 -12.88 4.58 12.75
N GLU A 129 -12.22 5.49 12.01
CA GLU A 129 -10.88 5.24 11.45
C GLU A 129 -9.83 4.89 12.52
N ALA A 130 -10.00 5.40 13.75
CA ALA A 130 -9.12 5.15 14.89
C ALA A 130 -9.11 3.67 15.34
N ASP A 131 -10.17 2.92 15.02
CA ASP A 131 -10.29 1.52 15.40
C ASP A 131 -9.50 0.59 14.47
N TYR A 132 -9.05 1.11 13.32
CA TYR A 132 -8.32 0.32 12.33
C TYR A 132 -6.81 0.55 12.41
N PRO A 133 -5.99 -0.50 12.21
CA PRO A 133 -4.56 -0.34 12.09
C PRO A 133 -4.19 0.64 10.96
N PRO A 134 -3.27 1.60 11.17
CA PRO A 134 -2.88 2.56 10.13
C PRO A 134 -2.33 1.89 8.87
N ALA A 135 -1.71 0.71 9.02
CA ALA A 135 -1.23 -0.09 7.89
C ALA A 135 -2.38 -0.61 7.01
N ALA A 136 -3.50 -0.99 7.62
CA ALA A 136 -4.67 -1.48 6.90
C ALA A 136 -5.34 -0.38 6.08
N LEU A 137 -5.48 0.81 6.68
CA LEU A 137 -6.01 1.98 5.97
C LEU A 137 -5.10 2.37 4.79
N ARG A 138 -3.77 2.40 4.99
CA ARG A 138 -2.82 2.68 3.91
C ARG A 138 -2.88 1.64 2.79
N ALA A 139 -3.10 0.36 3.12
CA ALA A 139 -3.24 -0.68 2.11
C ALA A 139 -4.49 -0.45 1.25
N LEU A 140 -5.64 -0.13 1.86
CA LEU A 140 -6.86 0.23 1.12
C LEU A 140 -6.68 1.48 0.25
N ASP A 141 -6.07 2.51 0.81
CA ASP A 141 -5.76 3.75 0.09
C ASP A 141 -4.87 3.46 -1.12
N THR A 142 -3.79 2.72 -0.92
CA THR A 142 -2.82 2.38 -1.97
C THR A 142 -3.50 1.62 -3.10
N GLU A 143 -4.38 0.69 -2.77
CA GLU A 143 -5.13 -0.08 -3.75
C GLU A 143 -6.13 0.78 -4.53
N ALA A 144 -6.89 1.63 -3.84
CA ALA A 144 -7.80 2.56 -4.49
C ALA A 144 -7.07 3.52 -5.43
N LEU A 145 -5.93 4.05 -4.98
CA LEU A 145 -5.07 4.89 -5.81
C LEU A 145 -4.53 4.10 -7.00
N ARG A 146 -4.03 2.88 -6.82
CA ARG A 146 -3.52 2.03 -7.90
C ARG A 146 -4.55 1.83 -9.02
N VAL A 147 -5.77 1.44 -8.66
CA VAL A 147 -6.85 1.19 -9.61
C VAL A 147 -7.27 2.46 -10.33
N LEU A 148 -7.54 3.55 -9.58
CA LEU A 148 -8.04 4.78 -10.18
C LEU A 148 -6.96 5.56 -10.95
N SER A 149 -5.69 5.36 -10.62
CA SER A 149 -4.57 5.93 -11.36
C SER A 149 -4.43 5.33 -12.76
N ALA A 150 -4.80 4.06 -12.91
CA ALA A 150 -4.71 3.33 -14.17
C ALA A 150 -5.77 3.75 -15.19
N LEU A 151 -6.88 4.35 -14.73
CA LEU A 151 -7.99 4.76 -15.59
C LEU A 151 -7.55 5.62 -16.76
N ARG A 152 -8.08 5.31 -17.94
CA ARG A 152 -7.93 6.06 -19.19
C ARG A 152 -9.31 6.37 -19.74
N PHE A 153 -9.49 7.59 -20.22
CA PHE A 153 -10.73 8.06 -20.81
C PHE A 153 -10.54 8.53 -22.24
N ALA A 154 -11.63 8.60 -23.00
CA ALA A 154 -11.65 9.26 -24.29
C ALA A 154 -11.17 10.73 -24.16
N ARG A 155 -10.43 11.18 -25.19
CA ARG A 155 -9.96 12.57 -25.27
C ARG A 155 -11.18 13.49 -25.42
N SER A 156 -11.13 14.64 -24.78
CA SER A 156 -12.13 15.70 -24.93
C SER A 156 -11.44 16.99 -25.38
N ARG A 157 -12.14 17.77 -26.21
CA ARG A 157 -11.71 19.12 -26.60
C ARG A 157 -11.95 20.13 -25.47
N ALA A 158 -12.82 19.79 -24.51
CA ALA A 158 -13.14 20.62 -23.36
C ALA A 158 -12.44 20.12 -22.09
N VAL A 159 -12.03 21.09 -21.27
CA VAL A 159 -11.82 21.16 -19.81
C VAL A 159 -11.35 19.90 -19.06
N GLN A 160 -10.55 20.14 -18.02
CA GLN A 160 -10.22 19.13 -17.02
C GLN A 160 -11.45 18.84 -16.14
N ASP A 161 -11.91 17.59 -16.12
CA ASP A 161 -13.05 17.17 -15.30
C ASP A 161 -12.59 16.70 -13.92
N SER A 162 -13.47 16.78 -12.93
CA SER A 162 -13.29 16.14 -11.61
C SER A 162 -14.45 15.21 -11.34
N LEU A 163 -14.13 13.95 -11.03
CA LEU A 163 -15.09 12.92 -10.66
C LEU A 163 -14.91 12.58 -9.19
N LEU A 164 -16.02 12.25 -8.51
CA LEU A 164 -15.98 11.62 -7.21
C LEU A 164 -16.38 10.15 -7.37
N VAL A 165 -15.45 9.26 -7.11
CA VAL A 165 -15.61 7.82 -7.30
C VAL A 165 -15.75 7.12 -5.95
N PRO A 166 -16.90 6.49 -5.65
CA PRO A 166 -17.04 5.64 -4.49
C PRO A 166 -16.42 4.26 -4.78
N MET A 167 -15.32 3.94 -4.12
CA MET A 167 -14.71 2.61 -4.15
C MET A 167 -15.14 1.79 -2.95
N ARG A 168 -15.69 0.60 -3.19
CA ARG A 168 -16.09 -0.33 -2.14
C ARG A 168 -15.12 -1.49 -2.11
N PHE A 169 -14.73 -1.89 -0.89
CA PHE A 169 -13.94 -3.09 -0.66
C PHE A 169 -14.81 -4.09 0.09
N ILE A 170 -15.07 -5.23 -0.54
CA ILE A 170 -15.85 -6.34 0.01
C ILE A 170 -14.91 -7.54 0.04
N THR A 171 -14.89 -8.28 1.14
CA THR A 171 -14.18 -9.56 1.21
C THR A 171 -15.01 -10.63 0.53
N GLU A 172 -14.38 -11.38 -0.37
CA GLU A 172 -14.92 -12.62 -0.96
C GLU A 172 -15.31 -13.64 0.13
#